data_AF-A0A2S5NSV4-F1
#
_entry.id   AF-A0A2S5NSV4-F1
#
_cell.length_a   1.000
_cell.length_b   1.000
_cell.length_c   1.000
_cell.angle_alpha   90.00
_cell.angle_beta   90.00
_cell.angle_gamma   90.00
#
_symmetry.space_group_name_H-M   'P 1'
#
loop_
_entity.id
_entity.type
_entity.pdbx_description
1 polymer ?
#
loop_
_entity_poly.entity_id
_entity_poly.type
_entity_poly.pdbx_seq_one_letter_code
_entity_poly.pdbx_strand_id
1 'polypeptide(L)'
;MLSYRHAFHAGNHADVLKHYVLSVVLDYFNQKAAPYWYIDTHAGAGMYALNGEFAQKNVEFETGIARLMDAKNLTQHLSQFIDCVQSFNSKNSLDFYPGSPQIAAHYLRTEDKMRLFELHPNDYKLLTENFSHQGRQTKVALQDGFAGIKACLP
;
A
#
# COMPACT_ATOMS: atom_id res chain seq x y z
N MET A 1 17.14 15.69 4.97
CA MET A 1 16.95 15.63 3.51
C MET A 1 15.86 14.60 3.22
N LEU A 2 14.59 14.97 3.39
CA LEU A 2 13.41 14.12 3.18
C LEU A 2 12.44 14.85 2.26
N SER A 3 12.88 15.18 1.05
CA SER A 3 12.09 15.98 0.09
C SER A 3 11.18 15.13 -0.79
N TYR A 4 11.44 13.82 -0.90
CA TYR A 4 10.60 12.90 -1.67
C TYR A 4 9.26 12.71 -0.95
N ARG A 5 8.16 12.81 -1.71
CA ARG A 5 6.81 12.47 -1.25
C ARG A 5 6.19 11.54 -2.28
N HIS A 6 5.79 10.36 -1.83
CA HIS A 6 5.23 9.36 -2.76
C HIS A 6 3.90 9.80 -3.37
N ALA A 7 3.18 10.73 -2.73
CA ALA A 7 1.92 11.28 -3.22
C ALA A 7 2.00 11.92 -4.62
N PHE A 8 3.18 12.37 -5.08
CA PHE A 8 3.38 12.86 -6.45
C PHE A 8 3.32 11.75 -7.52
N HIS A 9 3.57 10.50 -7.11
CA HIS A 9 3.82 9.36 -8.00
C HIS A 9 2.81 8.22 -7.78
N ALA A 10 1.92 8.36 -6.80
CA ALA A 10 1.01 7.31 -6.38
C ALA A 10 0.18 6.79 -7.55
N GLY A 11 0.18 5.47 -7.74
CA GLY A 11 -0.61 4.81 -8.78
C GLY A 11 0.02 4.85 -10.18
N ASN A 12 1.26 5.30 -10.32
CA ASN A 12 1.98 5.20 -11.59
C ASN A 12 2.27 3.74 -11.97
N HIS A 13 2.88 3.52 -13.15
CA HIS A 13 3.19 2.18 -13.64
C HIS A 13 4.13 1.37 -12.73
N ALA A 14 5.03 2.04 -11.98
CA ALA A 14 5.94 1.38 -11.07
C ALA A 14 5.20 0.85 -9.84
N ASP A 15 4.28 1.65 -9.30
CA ASP A 15 3.38 1.23 -8.23
C ASP A 15 2.48 0.08 -8.68
N VAL A 16 1.92 0.13 -9.90
CA VAL A 16 1.13 -0.97 -10.44
C VAL A 16 1.91 -2.29 -10.41
N LEU A 17 3.15 -2.31 -10.93
CA LEU A 17 3.97 -3.52 -10.92
C LEU A 17 4.27 -3.99 -9.49
N LYS A 18 4.74 -3.07 -8.63
CA LYS A 18 5.12 -3.34 -7.24
C LYS A 18 3.95 -3.93 -6.43
N HIS A 19 2.79 -3.31 -6.56
CA HIS A 19 1.60 -3.64 -5.77
C HIS A 19 0.87 -4.87 -6.30
N TYR A 20 0.86 -5.08 -7.62
CA TYR A 20 0.40 -6.33 -8.21
C TYR A 20 1.23 -7.51 -7.68
N VAL A 21 2.56 -7.43 -7.74
CA VAL A 21 3.44 -8.50 -7.22
C VAL A 21 3.20 -8.71 -5.72
N LEU A 22 3.09 -7.64 -4.94
CA LEU A 22 2.78 -7.74 -3.50
C LEU A 22 1.46 -8.49 -3.26
N SER A 23 0.39 -8.15 -4.00
CA SER A 23 -0.91 -8.79 -3.85
C SER A 23 -0.85 -10.30 -4.12
N VAL A 24 -0.14 -10.72 -5.19
CA VAL A 24 0.02 -12.14 -5.55
C VAL A 24 0.85 -12.88 -4.50
N VAL A 25 1.90 -12.26 -3.95
CA VAL A 25 2.70 -12.87 -2.87
C VAL A 25 1.87 -13.08 -1.62
N LEU A 26 1.08 -12.08 -1.21
CA LEU A 26 0.25 -12.19 0.00
C LEU A 26 -0.88 -13.22 -0.17
N ASP A 27 -1.52 -13.25 -1.34
CA ASP A 27 -2.51 -14.29 -1.69
C ASP A 27 -1.90 -15.70 -1.61
N TYR A 28 -0.68 -15.88 -2.11
CA TYR A 28 0.04 -17.15 -1.99
C TYR A 28 0.35 -17.52 -0.53
N PHE A 29 0.81 -16.59 0.30
CA PHE A 29 1.08 -16.85 1.72
C PHE A 29 -0.19 -17.27 2.47
N ASN A 30 -1.34 -16.73 2.08
CA ASN A 30 -2.64 -17.07 2.65
C ASN A 30 -3.13 -18.49 2.33
N GLN A 31 -2.49 -19.21 1.40
CA GLN A 31 -2.80 -20.63 1.14
C GLN A 31 -2.41 -21.54 2.31
N LYS A 32 -1.54 -21.09 3.22
CA LYS A 32 -1.15 -21.82 4.43
C LYS A 32 -1.74 -21.15 5.67
N ALA A 33 -2.32 -21.93 6.57
CA ALA A 33 -2.88 -21.43 7.83
C ALA A 33 -1.85 -20.89 8.85
N ALA A 34 -0.55 -21.04 8.59
CA ALA A 34 0.48 -20.51 9.48
C ALA A 34 0.52 -18.98 9.38
N PRO A 35 0.57 -18.24 10.51
CA PRO A 35 0.65 -16.78 10.46
C PRO A 35 2.01 -16.32 9.93
N TYR A 36 2.03 -15.15 9.32
CA TYR A 36 3.25 -14.51 8.85
C TYR A 36 3.35 -13.05 9.31
N TRP A 37 4.55 -12.48 9.13
CA TRP A 37 4.82 -11.07 9.36
C TRP A 37 4.98 -10.36 8.02
N TYR A 38 4.22 -9.30 7.83
CA TYR A 38 4.46 -8.30 6.80
C TYR A 38 5.29 -7.16 7.39
N ILE A 39 6.44 -6.88 6.80
CA ILE A 39 7.36 -5.82 7.25
C ILE A 39 7.61 -4.89 6.06
N ASP A 40 7.14 -3.65 6.16
CA ASP A 40 7.38 -2.59 5.18
C ASP A 40 8.38 -1.59 5.73
N THR A 41 9.56 -1.52 5.11
CA THR A 41 10.66 -0.66 5.55
C THR A 41 10.48 0.80 5.15
N HIS A 42 9.63 1.08 4.16
CA HIS A 42 9.41 2.42 3.61
C HIS A 42 7.93 2.57 3.24
N ALA A 43 7.09 2.58 4.27
CA ALA A 43 5.64 2.40 4.16
C ALA A 43 4.90 3.61 3.54
N GLY A 44 5.53 4.78 3.48
CA GLY A 44 4.87 6.00 2.99
C GLY A 44 3.70 6.41 3.88
N ALA A 45 2.72 7.10 3.29
CA ALA A 45 1.52 7.55 4.00
C ALA A 45 0.44 6.45 4.11
N GLY A 46 0.62 5.31 3.42
CA GLY A 46 -0.34 4.21 3.37
C GLY A 46 -1.50 4.40 2.40
N MET A 47 -2.05 5.61 2.26
CA MET A 47 -3.15 5.94 1.33
C MET A 47 -2.89 7.30 0.67
N TYR A 48 -3.25 7.45 -0.60
CA TYR A 48 -2.99 8.66 -1.38
C TYR A 48 -4.24 9.15 -2.11
N ALA A 49 -4.60 10.42 -1.93
CA ALA A 49 -5.67 11.06 -2.68
C ALA A 49 -5.17 11.44 -4.10
N LEU A 50 -5.78 10.84 -5.12
CA LEU A 50 -5.42 11.08 -6.53
C LEU A 50 -5.97 12.40 -7.06
N ASN A 51 -7.02 12.92 -6.44
CA ASN A 51 -7.55 14.27 -6.70
C ASN A 51 -6.83 15.37 -5.88
N GLY A 52 -5.87 15.02 -5.03
CA GLY A 52 -5.12 15.97 -4.21
C GLY A 52 -4.01 16.70 -4.97
N GLU A 53 -3.57 17.85 -4.45
CA GLU A 53 -2.59 18.74 -5.11
C GLU A 53 -1.29 18.03 -5.53
N PHE A 54 -0.81 17.07 -4.73
CA PHE A 54 0.41 16.32 -5.02
C PHE A 54 0.27 15.45 -6.26
N ALA A 55 -0.75 14.59 -6.31
CA ALA A 55 -0.98 13.69 -7.43
C ALA A 55 -1.31 14.47 -8.70
N GLN A 56 -2.08 15.57 -8.58
CA GLN A 56 -2.47 16.42 -9.70
C GLN A 56 -1.32 17.23 -10.31
N LYS A 57 -0.16 17.31 -9.63
CA LYS A 57 1.01 18.00 -10.20
C LYS A 57 1.65 17.23 -11.36
N ASN A 58 1.70 15.90 -11.27
CA ASN A 58 2.31 15.04 -12.28
C ASN A 58 1.31 14.15 -13.01
N VAL A 59 0.19 13.83 -12.36
CA VAL A 59 -0.92 13.01 -12.89
C VAL A 59 -0.46 11.63 -13.38
N GLU A 60 0.57 11.06 -12.75
CA GLU A 60 1.20 9.82 -13.24
C GLU A 60 0.25 8.61 -13.19
N PHE A 61 -0.74 8.64 -12.30
CA PHE A 61 -1.74 7.57 -12.14
C PHE A 61 -2.59 7.34 -13.40
N GLU A 62 -2.77 8.36 -14.25
CA GLU A 62 -3.50 8.23 -15.52
C GLU A 62 -2.83 7.25 -16.48
N THR A 63 -1.49 7.22 -16.46
CA THR A 63 -0.70 6.29 -17.28
C THR A 63 -0.44 4.95 -16.59
N GLY A 64 -0.77 4.84 -15.30
CA GLY A 64 -0.64 3.65 -14.48
C GLY A 64 -1.99 3.01 -14.19
N ILE A 65 -2.42 3.06 -12.93
CA ILE A 65 -3.58 2.35 -12.41
C ILE A 65 -4.89 2.69 -13.15
N ALA A 66 -5.07 3.93 -13.61
CA ALA A 66 -6.29 4.32 -14.31
C ALA A 66 -6.49 3.51 -15.60
N ARG A 67 -5.41 3.18 -16.33
CA ARG A 67 -5.51 2.36 -17.56
C ARG A 67 -5.99 0.95 -17.29
N LEU A 68 -5.77 0.45 -16.07
CA LEU A 68 -6.19 -0.89 -15.68
C LEU A 68 -7.66 -0.92 -15.25
N MET A 69 -8.20 0.17 -14.71
CA MET A 69 -9.61 0.23 -14.28
C MET A 69 -10.59 -0.05 -15.43
N ASP A 70 -10.26 0.39 -16.65
CA ASP A 70 -11.08 0.18 -17.85
C ASP A 70 -10.62 -1.03 -18.71
N ALA A 71 -9.58 -1.73 -18.28
CA ALA A 71 -8.99 -2.80 -19.07
C ALA A 71 -9.91 -4.04 -19.10
N LYS A 72 -10.01 -4.65 -20.29
CA LYS A 72 -10.81 -5.86 -20.53
C LYS A 72 -9.90 -7.09 -20.60
N ASN A 73 -10.47 -8.27 -20.38
CA ASN A 73 -9.78 -9.57 -20.50
C ASN A 73 -8.56 -9.72 -19.57
N LEU A 74 -8.71 -9.26 -18.33
CA LEU A 74 -7.69 -9.37 -17.30
C LEU A 74 -7.53 -10.81 -16.81
N THR A 75 -6.32 -11.18 -16.41
CA THR A 75 -6.10 -12.44 -15.69
C THR A 75 -6.72 -12.37 -14.29
N GLN A 76 -7.04 -13.51 -13.69
CA GLN A 76 -7.66 -13.57 -12.37
C GLN A 76 -6.91 -12.76 -11.31
N HIS A 77 -5.58 -12.93 -11.22
CA HIS A 77 -4.76 -12.22 -10.24
C HIS A 77 -4.76 -10.70 -10.47
N LEU A 78 -4.80 -10.25 -11.73
CA LEU A 78 -4.83 -8.82 -12.04
C LEU A 78 -6.20 -8.22 -11.72
N SER A 79 -7.28 -8.96 -11.96
CA SER A 79 -8.62 -8.59 -11.50
C SER A 79 -8.69 -8.46 -9.98
N GLN A 80 -8.16 -9.43 -9.23
CA GLN A 80 -8.11 -9.38 -7.75
C GLN A 80 -7.31 -8.17 -7.24
N PHE A 81 -6.19 -7.83 -7.88
CA PHE A 81 -5.44 -6.63 -7.54
C PHE A 81 -6.26 -5.35 -7.76
N ILE A 82 -6.97 -5.26 -8.90
CA ILE A 82 -7.83 -4.10 -9.20
C ILE A 82 -9.01 -4.03 -8.23
N ASP A 83 -9.63 -5.16 -7.90
CA ASP A 83 -10.72 -5.23 -6.91
C ASP A 83 -10.23 -4.75 -5.54
N CYS A 84 -9.00 -5.11 -5.15
CA CYS A 84 -8.36 -4.59 -3.94
C CYS A 84 -8.23 -3.06 -3.99
N VAL A 85 -7.74 -2.48 -5.10
CA VAL A 85 -7.66 -1.00 -5.26
C VAL A 85 -9.05 -0.35 -5.25
N GLN A 86 -10.02 -0.93 -5.95
CA GLN A 86 -11.39 -0.43 -6.06
C GLN A 86 -12.13 -0.49 -4.73
N SER A 87 -11.76 -1.41 -3.82
CA SER A 87 -12.37 -1.53 -2.48
C SER A 87 -12.19 -0.28 -1.60
N PHE A 88 -11.22 0.57 -1.93
CA PHE A 88 -10.96 1.85 -1.24
C PHE A 88 -11.65 3.05 -1.91
N ASN A 89 -12.44 2.81 -2.96
CA ASN A 89 -13.05 3.83 -3.80
C ASN A 89 -14.56 3.63 -3.90
N SER A 90 -15.27 4.72 -4.22
CA SER A 90 -16.69 4.62 -4.56
C SER A 90 -16.86 3.90 -5.90
N LYS A 91 -18.03 3.32 -6.13
CA LYS A 91 -18.31 2.59 -7.37
C LYS A 91 -18.06 3.49 -8.59
N ASN A 92 -17.21 3.02 -9.51
CA ASN A 92 -16.80 3.74 -10.72
C ASN A 92 -16.01 5.05 -10.46
N SER A 93 -15.38 5.20 -9.29
CA SER A 93 -14.44 6.29 -9.02
C SER A 93 -13.04 5.76 -8.70
N LEU A 94 -12.06 6.64 -8.89
CA LEU A 94 -10.65 6.41 -8.58
C LEU A 94 -10.09 7.64 -7.87
N ASP A 95 -10.62 7.91 -6.68
CA ASP A 95 -10.26 9.06 -5.86
C ASP A 95 -9.03 8.80 -4.99
N PHE A 96 -8.79 7.54 -4.64
CA PHE A 96 -7.72 7.10 -3.76
C PHE A 96 -6.93 5.94 -4.37
N TYR A 97 -5.61 5.96 -4.14
CA TYR A 97 -4.73 4.83 -4.41
C TYR A 97 -4.17 4.27 -3.09
N PRO A 98 -4.38 2.98 -2.79
CA PRO A 98 -3.77 2.35 -1.63
C PRO A 98 -2.28 2.11 -1.87
N GLY A 99 -1.46 2.57 -0.92
CA GLY A 99 -0.05 2.20 -0.84
C GLY A 99 0.13 0.74 -0.39
N SER A 100 1.37 0.28 -0.39
CA SER A 100 1.72 -1.08 0.06
C SER A 100 1.17 -1.45 1.44
N PRO A 101 1.10 -0.56 2.46
CA PRO A 101 0.50 -0.92 3.74
C PRO A 101 -0.99 -1.26 3.65
N GLN A 102 -1.77 -0.50 2.86
CA GLN A 102 -3.22 -0.72 2.74
C GLN A 102 -3.52 -1.95 1.89
N ILE A 103 -2.74 -2.17 0.84
CA ILE A 103 -2.78 -3.42 0.09
C ILE A 103 -2.46 -4.58 1.03
N ALA A 104 -1.39 -4.52 1.82
CA ALA A 104 -1.07 -5.60 2.74
C ALA A 104 -2.19 -5.85 3.76
N ALA A 105 -2.74 -4.79 4.35
CA ALA A 105 -3.86 -4.88 5.28
C ALA A 105 -5.10 -5.57 4.70
N HIS A 106 -5.38 -5.39 3.41
CA HIS A 106 -6.49 -6.05 2.72
C HIS A 106 -6.33 -7.60 2.71
N TYR A 107 -5.09 -8.10 2.64
CA TYR A 107 -4.82 -9.54 2.59
C TYR A 107 -4.49 -10.18 3.95
N LEU A 108 -4.06 -9.39 4.95
CA LEU A 108 -3.65 -9.93 6.26
C LEU A 108 -4.85 -10.50 7.04
N ARG A 109 -4.67 -11.68 7.65
CA ARG A 109 -5.62 -12.28 8.58
C ARG A 109 -5.36 -11.81 10.01
N THR A 110 -6.32 -12.01 10.90
CA THR A 110 -6.26 -11.52 12.29
C THR A 110 -5.02 -11.99 13.06
N GLU A 111 -4.53 -13.21 12.79
CA GLU A 111 -3.32 -13.77 13.39
C GLU A 111 -2.01 -13.20 12.84
N ASP A 112 -2.02 -12.70 11.60
CA ASP A 112 -0.83 -12.14 10.95
C ASP A 112 -0.40 -10.84 11.64
N LYS A 113 0.85 -10.42 11.42
CA LYS A 113 1.41 -9.19 12.03
C LYS A 113 1.96 -8.26 10.99
N MET A 114 1.87 -6.97 11.28
CA MET A 114 2.37 -5.90 10.40
C MET A 114 3.31 -4.96 11.15
N ARG A 115 4.44 -4.64 10.51
CA ARG A 115 5.42 -3.64 10.96
C ARG A 115 5.67 -2.66 9.84
N LEU A 116 5.41 -1.38 10.10
CA LEU A 116 5.51 -0.31 9.12
C LEU A 116 6.49 0.73 9.63
N PHE A 117 7.48 1.05 8.81
CA PHE A 117 8.48 2.07 9.08
C PHE A 117 8.33 3.21 8.07
N GLU A 118 8.31 4.44 8.57
CA GLU A 118 8.30 5.65 7.74
C GLU A 118 9.16 6.71 8.42
N LEU A 119 10.02 7.39 7.69
CA LEU A 119 10.98 8.35 8.25
C LEU A 119 10.54 9.81 8.05
N HIS A 120 9.68 10.09 7.06
CA HIS A 120 9.13 11.41 6.80
C HIS A 120 8.02 11.72 7.83
N PRO A 121 8.16 12.77 8.67
CA PRO A 121 7.25 13.01 9.80
C PRO A 121 5.79 13.25 9.37
N ASN A 122 5.57 13.94 8.24
CA ASN A 122 4.21 14.15 7.73
C ASN A 122 3.56 12.87 7.21
N ASP A 123 4.30 12.01 6.51
CA ASP A 123 3.76 10.75 5.99
C ASP A 123 3.57 9.73 7.11
N TYR A 124 4.48 9.71 8.10
CA TYR A 124 4.32 8.93 9.33
C TYR A 124 3.03 9.31 10.09
N LYS A 125 2.70 10.59 10.17
CA LYS A 125 1.45 11.04 10.82
C LYS A 125 0.23 10.47 10.09
N LEU A 126 0.19 10.62 8.77
CA LEU A 126 -0.89 10.08 7.93
C LEU A 126 -0.96 8.54 8.03
N LEU A 127 0.18 7.86 8.00
CA LEU A 127 0.28 6.41 8.16
C LEU A 127 -0.27 5.97 9.52
N THR A 128 0.07 6.68 10.59
CA THR A 128 -0.45 6.39 11.94
C THR A 128 -1.96 6.57 12.01
N GLU A 129 -2.50 7.64 11.42
CA GLU A 129 -3.94 7.90 11.35
C GLU A 129 -4.68 6.80 10.57
N ASN A 130 -4.16 6.44 9.38
CA ASN A 130 -4.70 5.40 8.51
C ASN A 130 -4.76 4.01 9.18
N PHE A 131 -3.85 3.72 10.12
CA PHE A 131 -3.74 2.42 10.78
C PHE A 131 -4.15 2.42 12.25
N SER A 132 -4.72 3.52 12.75
CA SER A 132 -5.11 3.69 14.15
C SER A 132 -6.12 2.64 14.66
N HIS A 133 -6.94 2.08 13.77
CA HIS A 133 -7.97 1.09 14.08
C HIS A 133 -7.46 -0.36 14.12
N GLN A 134 -6.22 -0.63 13.69
CA GLN A 134 -5.67 -2.00 13.54
C GLN A 134 -5.13 -2.59 14.85
N GLY A 135 -5.25 -1.85 15.97
CA GLY A 135 -4.94 -2.33 17.31
C GLY A 135 -3.52 -2.90 17.44
N ARG A 136 -3.40 -4.13 17.98
CA ARG A 136 -2.10 -4.79 18.24
C ARG A 136 -1.53 -5.53 17.03
N GLN A 137 -2.30 -5.66 15.94
CA GLN A 137 -1.86 -6.36 14.73
C GLN A 137 -0.75 -5.58 14.02
N THR A 138 -0.88 -4.26 14.02
CA THR A 138 0.00 -3.32 13.31
C THR A 138 0.80 -2.48 14.27
N LYS A 139 2.10 -2.30 13.99
CA LYS A 139 2.90 -1.24 14.63
C LYS A 139 3.50 -0.35 13.56
N VAL A 140 3.34 0.96 13.77
CA VAL A 140 3.92 2.01 12.93
C VAL A 140 5.04 2.68 13.72
N ALA A 141 6.20 2.92 13.09
CA ALA A 141 7.35 3.55 13.74
C ALA A 141 7.95 4.65 12.87
N LEU A 142 8.19 5.82 13.49
CA LEU A 142 8.96 6.92 12.91
C LEU A 142 10.44 6.59 13.02
N GLN A 143 10.96 5.77 12.11
CA GLN A 143 12.30 5.19 12.20
C GLN A 143 12.83 4.85 10.80
N ASP A 144 14.16 4.83 10.67
CA ASP A 144 14.84 4.23 9.52
C ASP A 144 14.47 2.74 9.42
N GLY A 145 13.82 2.35 8.32
CA GLY A 145 13.38 0.98 8.09
C GLY A 145 14.52 -0.04 7.98
N PHE A 146 15.70 0.35 7.49
CA PHE A 146 16.87 -0.54 7.46
C PHE A 146 17.42 -0.81 8.86
N ALA A 147 17.31 0.15 9.78
CA ALA A 147 17.63 -0.07 11.18
C ALA A 147 16.53 -0.88 11.89
N GLY A 148 15.26 -0.55 11.63
CA GLY A 148 14.10 -1.16 12.27
C GLY A 148 13.90 -2.64 11.94
N ILE A 149 14.18 -3.05 10.70
CA ILE A 149 13.97 -4.44 10.25
C ILE A 149 14.85 -5.44 11.01
N LYS A 150 16.04 -5.04 11.50
CA LYS A 150 16.94 -5.92 12.25
C LYS A 150 16.32 -6.47 13.53
N ALA A 151 15.40 -5.72 14.16
CA ALA A 151 14.70 -6.16 15.36
C ALA A 151 13.44 -7.00 15.05
N CYS A 152 13.10 -7.16 13.77
CA CYS A 152 11.88 -7.85 13.32
C CYS A 152 12.15 -9.20 12.65
N LEU A 153 13.41 -9.49 12.29
CA LEU A 153 13.79 -10.72 11.62
C LEU A 153 14.50 -11.69 12.59
N PRO A 154 14.35 -13.01 12.38
CA PRO A 154 15.09 -14.03 13.14
C PRO A 154 16.59 -14.04 12.82
#